data_AF-A0A2E8HP87-F1
#
_entry.id   AF-A0A2E8HP87-F1
#
_cell.length_a   1.000
_cell.length_b   1.000
_cell.length_c   1.000
_cell.angle_alpha   90.00
_cell.angle_beta   90.00
_cell.angle_gamma   90.00
#
_symmetry.space_group_name_H-M   'P 1'
#
loop_
_entity.id
_entity.type
_entity.pdbx_description
1 polymer ?
#
loop_
_entity_poly.entity_id
_entity_poly.type
_entity_poly.pdbx_seq_one_letter_code
_entity_poly.pdbx_strand_id
1 'polypeptide(L)'
;MKVSSINRGFTLIEVVVALFILSLVLSSAIFSVHQYADERVLIRDRFLANQVAWNHLMERYQHSKKWSPKRLATGFKTKGVDEQGGQSWQWEMKIEKANGQDIYRYEVAVGSAESDSSKSSLVVYLVGK
;
A
#
# COMPACT_ATOMS: atom_id res chain seq x y z
N MET A 1 22.78 -18.64 65.42
CA MET A 1 21.58 -19.18 64.76
C MET A 1 21.90 -19.40 63.28
N LYS A 2 21.99 -20.66 62.83
CA LYS A 2 22.17 -20.98 61.41
C LYS A 2 20.78 -21.04 60.76
N VAL A 3 20.50 -20.08 59.88
CA VAL A 3 19.28 -20.10 59.05
C VAL A 3 19.49 -21.17 57.98
N SER A 4 18.74 -22.25 58.07
CA SER A 4 18.73 -23.30 57.04
C SER A 4 17.92 -22.79 55.84
N SER A 5 18.57 -22.60 54.70
CA SER A 5 17.89 -22.35 53.43
C SER A 5 17.28 -23.66 52.92
N ILE A 6 15.95 -23.73 52.93
CA ILE A 6 15.22 -24.86 52.35
C ILE A 6 15.25 -24.69 50.83
N ASN A 7 16.12 -25.44 50.15
CA ASN A 7 16.07 -25.58 48.69
C ASN A 7 14.89 -26.49 48.32
N ARG A 8 13.75 -25.89 47.94
CA ARG A 8 12.61 -26.62 47.37
C ARG A 8 12.85 -26.78 45.87
N GLY A 9 12.89 -28.03 45.41
CA GLY A 9 12.91 -28.34 43.97
C GLY A 9 11.54 -28.06 43.32
N PHE A 10 11.53 -27.91 42.00
CA PHE A 10 10.29 -27.77 41.24
C PHE A 10 9.51 -29.08 41.21
N THR A 11 8.18 -28.98 41.33
CA THR A 11 7.29 -30.11 41.14
C THR A 11 7.11 -30.42 39.65
N LEU A 12 6.80 -31.67 39.31
CA LEU A 12 6.53 -32.07 37.92
C LEU A 12 5.36 -31.28 37.32
N ILE A 13 4.34 -30.97 38.13
CA ILE A 13 3.20 -30.17 37.69
C ILE A 13 3.59 -28.72 37.37
N GLU A 14 4.48 -28.09 38.14
CA GLU A 14 4.98 -26.74 37.84
C GLU A 14 5.75 -26.70 36.52
N VAL A 15 6.59 -27.69 36.25
CA VAL A 15 7.34 -27.75 34.98
C VAL A 15 6.39 -27.91 33.80
N VAL A 16 5.37 -28.76 33.93
CA VAL A 16 4.36 -28.94 32.88
C VAL A 16 3.55 -27.67 32.65
N VAL A 17 3.12 -26.98 33.73
CA VAL A 17 2.40 -25.70 33.63
C VAL A 17 3.29 -24.62 33.03
N ALA A 18 4.56 -24.54 33.41
CA ALA A 18 5.51 -23.59 32.85
C ALA A 18 5.72 -23.82 31.35
N LEU A 19 5.86 -25.07 30.92
CA LEU A 19 5.97 -25.42 29.50
C LEU A 19 4.67 -25.14 28.73
N PHE A 20 3.51 -25.31 29.37
CA PHE A 20 2.23 -24.97 28.77
C PHE A 20 2.09 -23.45 28.56
N ILE A 21 2.43 -22.64 29.56
CA ILE A 21 2.43 -21.17 29.41
C ILE A 21 3.46 -20.75 28.35
N LEU A 22 4.65 -21.34 28.37
CA LEU A 22 5.70 -21.07 27.40
C LEU A 22 5.23 -21.36 25.96
N SER A 23 4.54 -22.49 25.73
CA SER A 23 4.05 -22.82 24.40
C SER A 23 3.00 -21.82 23.90
N LEU A 24 2.09 -21.37 24.76
CA LEU A 24 1.11 -20.32 24.43
C LEU A 24 1.79 -19.00 24.04
N VAL A 25 2.81 -18.59 24.80
CA VAL A 25 3.59 -17.36 24.52
C VAL A 25 4.32 -17.48 23.18
N LEU A 26 4.99 -18.61 22.92
CA LEU A 26 5.69 -18.84 21.65
C LEU A 26 4.73 -18.86 20.46
N SER A 27 3.58 -19.53 20.57
CA SER A 27 2.56 -19.53 19.53
C SER A 27 2.05 -18.13 19.23
N SER A 28 1.80 -17.31 20.27
CA SER A 28 1.39 -15.92 20.09
C SER A 28 2.46 -15.08 19.40
N ALA A 29 3.74 -15.26 19.75
CA ALA A 29 4.84 -14.53 19.13
C ALA A 29 4.97 -14.86 17.64
N ILE A 30 4.88 -16.14 17.28
CA ILE A 30 4.92 -16.60 15.88
C ILE A 30 3.74 -16.00 15.10
N PHE A 31 2.52 -16.06 15.66
CA PHE A 31 1.34 -15.49 15.00
C PHE A 31 1.45 -13.98 14.76
N SER A 32 2.03 -13.24 15.72
CA SER A 32 2.27 -11.80 15.55
C SER A 32 3.20 -11.52 14.36
N VAL A 33 4.26 -12.31 14.16
CA VAL A 33 5.17 -12.15 13.01
C VAL A 33 4.45 -12.38 11.68
N HIS A 34 3.53 -13.35 11.62
CA HIS A 34 2.78 -13.61 10.40
C HIS A 34 1.89 -12.42 9.98
N GLN A 35 1.24 -11.75 10.93
CA GLN A 35 0.43 -10.56 10.63
C GLN A 35 1.25 -9.43 9.97
N TYR A 36 2.52 -9.26 10.36
CA TYR A 36 3.39 -8.25 9.76
C TYR A 36 3.80 -8.56 8.31
N ALA A 37 3.78 -9.82 7.88
CA ALA A 37 4.19 -10.19 6.52
C ALA A 37 3.12 -9.80 5.49
N ASP A 38 1.85 -10.05 5.79
CA ASP A 38 0.73 -9.75 4.89
C ASP A 38 0.51 -8.24 4.74
N GLU A 39 0.65 -7.49 5.84
CA GLU A 39 0.52 -6.03 5.86
C GLU A 39 1.57 -5.36 4.94
N ARG A 40 2.79 -5.90 4.89
CA ARG A 40 3.89 -5.35 4.07
C ARG A 40 3.60 -5.44 2.59
N VAL A 41 3.02 -6.55 2.12
CA VAL A 41 2.67 -6.73 0.71
C VAL A 41 1.59 -5.72 0.32
N LEU A 42 0.54 -5.59 1.14
CA LEU A 42 -0.53 -4.62 0.90
C LEU A 42 -0.01 -3.17 0.85
N ILE A 43 0.87 -2.79 1.79
CA ILE A 43 1.47 -1.45 1.82
C ILE A 43 2.33 -1.21 0.58
N ARG A 44 3.15 -2.20 0.19
CA ARG A 44 3.97 -2.12 -1.02
C ARG A 44 3.13 -1.91 -2.26
N ASP A 45 2.06 -2.69 -2.42
CA ASP A 45 1.19 -2.63 -3.58
C ASP A 45 0.45 -1.29 -3.67
N ARG A 46 -0.05 -0.78 -2.54
CA ARG A 46 -0.64 0.57 -2.48
C ARG A 46 0.36 1.66 -2.85
N PHE A 47 1.61 1.53 -2.38
CA PHE A 47 2.66 2.49 -2.71
C PHE A 47 2.97 2.48 -4.21
N LEU A 48 3.14 1.31 -4.82
CA LEU A 48 3.42 1.15 -6.24
C LEU A 48 2.25 1.66 -7.11
N ALA A 49 1.01 1.28 -6.79
CA ALA A 49 -0.18 1.78 -7.46
C ALA A 49 -0.29 3.31 -7.39
N ASN A 50 0.01 3.88 -6.23
CA ASN A 50 0.01 5.33 -6.04
C ASN A 50 1.10 6.03 -6.85
N GLN A 51 2.29 5.42 -6.99
CA GLN A 51 3.33 5.97 -7.87
C GLN A 51 2.87 6.01 -9.34
N VAL A 52 2.24 4.95 -9.84
CA VAL A 52 1.66 4.93 -11.21
C VAL A 52 0.62 6.04 -11.37
N ALA A 53 -0.27 6.22 -10.40
CA ALA A 53 -1.27 7.29 -10.42
C ALA A 53 -0.63 8.69 -10.49
N TRP A 54 0.40 8.94 -9.65
CA TRP A 54 1.14 10.20 -9.64
C TRP A 54 1.89 10.46 -10.93
N ASN A 55 2.49 9.45 -11.54
CA ASN A 55 3.19 9.59 -12.82
C ASN A 55 2.24 10.18 -13.88
N HIS A 56 1.08 9.58 -14.09
CA HIS A 56 0.12 10.07 -15.09
C HIS A 56 -0.54 11.40 -14.73
N LEU A 57 -0.85 11.64 -13.45
CA LEU A 57 -1.36 12.95 -13.03
C LEU A 57 -0.34 14.06 -13.23
N MET A 58 0.93 13.78 -12.97
CA MET A 58 2.01 14.73 -13.17
C MET A 58 2.25 14.99 -14.66
N GLU A 59 2.21 13.97 -15.51
CA GLU A 59 2.23 14.13 -16.98
C GLU A 59 1.12 15.06 -17.45
N ARG A 60 -0.11 14.85 -16.93
CA ARG A 60 -1.26 15.68 -17.27
C ARG A 60 -1.10 17.11 -16.77
N TYR A 61 -0.57 17.29 -15.56
CA TYR A 61 -0.30 18.61 -14.99
C TYR A 61 0.75 19.37 -15.79
N GLN A 62 1.89 18.75 -16.12
CA GLN A 62 2.94 19.37 -16.93
C GLN A 62 2.42 19.81 -18.31
N HIS A 63 1.54 19.00 -18.92
CA HIS A 63 0.88 19.38 -20.16
C HIS A 63 -0.03 20.60 -19.97
N SER A 64 -0.87 20.65 -18.93
CA SER A 64 -1.72 21.81 -18.64
C SER A 64 -0.93 23.11 -18.46
N LYS A 65 0.28 23.02 -17.92
CA LYS A 65 1.20 24.15 -17.73
C LYS A 65 2.06 24.47 -18.97
N LYS A 66 1.89 23.75 -20.09
CA LYS A 66 2.72 23.86 -21.31
C LYS A 66 4.22 23.66 -21.06
N TRP A 67 4.56 22.90 -20.00
CA TRP A 67 5.94 22.55 -19.69
C TRP A 67 6.45 21.39 -20.57
N SER A 68 5.52 20.62 -21.16
CA SER A 68 5.88 19.50 -22.02
C SER A 68 6.43 19.95 -23.39
N PRO A 69 7.56 19.39 -23.88
CA PRO A 69 8.01 19.58 -25.25
C PRO A 69 6.90 19.20 -26.25
N LYS A 70 6.68 20.01 -27.30
CA LYS A 70 5.64 19.82 -28.34
C LYS A 70 5.54 18.39 -28.93
N ARG A 71 6.60 17.59 -28.81
CA ARG A 71 6.70 16.20 -29.29
C ARG A 71 5.84 15.18 -28.50
N LEU A 72 5.42 15.53 -27.28
CA LEU A 72 4.56 14.70 -26.41
C LEU A 72 3.05 15.06 -26.50
N ALA A 73 2.69 16.02 -27.36
CA ALA A 73 1.32 16.55 -27.45
C ALA A 73 0.34 15.65 -28.23
N THR A 74 0.82 14.55 -28.82
CA THR A 74 0.00 13.65 -29.65
C THR A 74 -0.48 12.45 -28.83
N GLY A 75 -1.76 12.48 -28.44
CA GLY A 75 -2.50 11.33 -27.94
C GLY A 75 -2.25 11.01 -26.46
N PHE A 76 -2.81 11.81 -25.56
CA PHE A 76 -2.88 11.43 -24.15
C PHE A 76 -3.75 10.20 -24.00
N LYS A 77 -3.14 9.10 -23.56
CA LYS A 77 -3.89 7.91 -23.17
C LYS A 77 -4.68 8.24 -21.90
N THR A 78 -5.95 7.88 -21.89
CA THR A 78 -6.80 7.94 -20.69
C THR A 78 -6.85 6.58 -19.99
N LYS A 79 -6.18 5.56 -20.54
CA LYS A 79 -6.05 4.25 -19.93
C LYS A 79 -4.81 3.54 -20.47
N GLY A 80 -4.26 2.62 -19.69
CA GLY A 80 -3.07 1.89 -20.07
C GLY A 80 -2.68 0.82 -19.07
N VAL A 81 -1.52 0.22 -19.33
CA VAL A 81 -0.86 -0.71 -18.44
C VAL A 81 0.58 -0.25 -18.29
N ASP A 82 1.01 -0.09 -17.05
CA ASP A 82 2.36 0.32 -16.66
C ASP A 82 3.00 -0.78 -15.81
N GLU A 83 4.31 -0.96 -15.94
CA GLU A 83 5.06 -1.94 -15.15
C GLU A 83 5.81 -1.24 -14.01
N GLN A 84 5.50 -1.61 -12.76
CA GLN A 84 6.13 -1.02 -11.58
C GLN A 84 6.37 -2.09 -10.52
N GLY A 85 7.62 -2.21 -10.06
CA GLY A 85 8.00 -3.18 -9.04
C GLY A 85 7.87 -4.65 -9.48
N GLY A 86 7.99 -4.92 -10.78
CA GLY A 86 7.86 -6.26 -11.37
C GLY A 86 6.41 -6.74 -11.51
N GLN A 87 5.44 -5.84 -11.38
CA GLN A 87 4.01 -6.12 -11.55
C GLN A 87 3.40 -5.16 -12.57
N SER A 88 2.43 -5.65 -13.35
CA SER A 88 1.64 -4.83 -14.26
C SER A 88 0.46 -4.16 -13.57
N TRP A 89 0.27 -2.87 -13.82
CA TRP A 89 -0.75 -2.03 -13.23
C TRP A 89 -1.64 -1.46 -14.33
N GLN A 90 -2.93 -1.79 -14.29
CA GLN A 90 -3.92 -1.19 -15.17
C GLN A 90 -4.36 0.15 -14.58
N TRP A 91 -4.33 1.19 -15.38
CA TRP A 91 -4.74 2.51 -14.95
C TRP A 91 -5.76 3.12 -15.91
N GLU A 92 -6.65 3.95 -15.37
CA GLU A 92 -7.63 4.72 -16.11
C GLU A 92 -7.76 6.12 -15.50
N MET A 93 -7.70 7.14 -16.36
CA MET A 93 -7.87 8.55 -16.03
C MET A 93 -9.22 9.06 -16.52
N LYS A 94 -10.05 9.52 -15.59
CA LYS A 94 -11.32 10.21 -15.85
C LYS A 94 -11.14 11.70 -15.65
N ILE A 95 -11.71 12.48 -16.57
CA ILE A 95 -11.61 13.94 -16.58
C ILE A 95 -13.02 14.49 -16.61
N GLU A 96 -13.42 15.20 -15.56
CA GLU A 96 -14.76 15.76 -15.40
C GLU A 96 -14.67 17.26 -15.19
N LYS A 97 -15.62 18.03 -15.74
CA LYS A 97 -15.72 19.46 -15.43
C LYS A 97 -16.30 19.61 -14.03
N ALA A 98 -15.60 20.35 -13.17
CA ALA A 98 -16.06 20.63 -11.82
C ALA A 98 -16.96 21.88 -11.77
N ASN A 99 -17.73 22.01 -10.69
CA ASN A 99 -18.59 23.18 -10.47
C ASN A 99 -17.73 24.41 -10.16
N GLY A 100 -17.55 25.27 -11.16
CA GLY A 100 -16.72 26.48 -11.11
C GLY A 100 -16.32 26.91 -12.52
N GLN A 101 -16.03 28.19 -12.74
CA GLN A 101 -15.49 28.61 -14.03
C GLN A 101 -14.10 27.99 -14.20
N ASP A 102 -13.98 27.14 -15.22
CA ASP A 102 -12.72 26.58 -15.69
C ASP A 102 -11.97 25.67 -14.69
N ILE A 103 -12.68 24.83 -13.93
CA ILE A 103 -12.06 23.82 -13.05
C ILE A 103 -12.36 22.42 -13.60
N TYR A 104 -11.36 21.55 -13.64
CA TYR A 104 -11.48 20.16 -14.05
C TYR A 104 -10.99 19.21 -12.95
N ARG A 105 -11.77 18.16 -12.69
CA ARG A 105 -11.45 17.05 -11.82
C ARG A 105 -10.76 15.96 -12.63
N TYR A 106 -9.54 15.63 -12.24
CA TYR A 106 -8.76 14.52 -12.79
C TYR A 106 -8.75 13.40 -11.75
N GLU A 107 -9.28 12.24 -12.11
CA GLU A 107 -9.25 11.05 -11.28
C GLU A 107 -8.47 9.96 -11.99
N VAL A 108 -7.47 9.38 -11.34
CA VAL A 108 -6.71 8.23 -11.84
C VAL A 108 -6.95 7.05 -10.92
N ALA A 109 -7.65 6.04 -11.43
CA ALA A 109 -7.82 4.75 -10.80
C ALA A 109 -6.73 3.79 -11.29
N VAL A 110 -6.09 3.09 -10.37
CA VAL A 110 -5.03 2.11 -10.64
C VAL A 110 -5.37 0.81 -9.93
N GLY A 111 -5.34 -0.28 -10.68
CA GLY A 111 -5.57 -1.64 -10.20
C GLY A 111 -4.44 -2.57 -10.62
N SER A 112 -4.18 -3.63 -9.84
CA SER A 112 -3.30 -4.71 -10.33
C SER A 112 -3.93 -5.39 -11.54
N ALA A 113 -3.14 -5.67 -12.57
CA ALA A 113 -3.62 -6.40 -13.75
C ALA A 113 -3.95 -7.87 -13.45
N GLU A 114 -3.31 -8.42 -12.41
CA GLU A 114 -3.40 -9.83 -12.03
C GLU A 114 -4.45 -10.08 -10.94
N SER A 115 -4.85 -9.04 -10.21
CA SER A 115 -5.73 -9.13 -9.05
C SER A 115 -6.67 -7.95 -8.93
N ASP A 116 -7.96 -8.22 -8.72
CA ASP A 116 -8.97 -7.18 -8.48
C ASP A 116 -8.93 -6.61 -7.04
N SER A 117 -8.02 -7.11 -6.18
CA SER A 117 -8.00 -6.80 -4.74
C SER A 117 -7.33 -5.47 -4.38
N SER A 118 -6.44 -4.95 -5.24
CA SER A 118 -5.67 -3.73 -4.95
C SER A 118 -6.07 -2.62 -5.91
N LYS A 119 -7.00 -1.77 -5.47
CA LYS A 119 -7.46 -0.58 -6.20
C LYS A 119 -7.09 0.67 -5.42
N SER A 120 -6.31 1.55 -6.04
CA SER A 120 -6.01 2.89 -5.53
C SER A 120 -6.59 3.91 -6.49
N SER A 121 -7.21 4.98 -5.98
CA SER A 121 -7.69 6.10 -6.79
C SER A 121 -7.11 7.40 -6.25
N LEU A 122 -6.58 8.24 -7.14
CA LEU A 122 -6.06 9.55 -6.83
C LEU A 122 -6.85 10.61 -7.58
N VAL A 123 -7.29 11.65 -6.87
CA VAL A 123 -8.08 12.76 -7.45
C VAL A 123 -7.34 14.07 -7.28
N VAL A 124 -7.23 14.85 -8.36
CA VAL A 124 -6.63 16.19 -8.38
C VAL A 124 -7.55 17.14 -9.14
N TYR A 125 -7.76 18.35 -8.60
CA TYR A 125 -8.49 19.41 -9.29
C TYR A 125 -7.50 20.39 -9.91
N LEU A 126 -7.63 20.65 -11.21
CA LEU A 126 -6.79 21.59 -11.94
C LEU A 126 -7.66 22.67 -12.58
N VAL A 127 -7.18 23.92 -12.52
CA VAL A 127 -7.81 25.03 -13.24
C VAL A 127 -7.37 24.96 -14.70
N GLY A 128 -8.35 24.98 -15.60
CA GLY A 128 -8.15 25.22 -17.04
C GLY A 128 -7.51 26.59 -17.27
N LYS A 129 -6.87 26.76 -18.41
CA LYS A 129 -6.29 28.01 -18.85
C LYS A 129 -6.70 28.26 -20.28
#